data_AF-X6NRS9-F1
#
_entry.id   AF-X6NRS9-F1
#
_cell.length_a   1.000
_cell.length_b   1.000
_cell.length_c   1.000
_cell.angle_alpha   90.00
_cell.angle_beta   90.00
_cell.angle_gamma   90.00
#
_symmetry.space_group_name_H-M   'P 1'
#
loop_
_entity.id
_entity.type
_entity.pdbx_description
1 polymer ?
#
loop_
_entity_poly.entity_id
_entity_poly.type
_entity_poly.pdbx_seq_one_letter_code
_entity_poly.pdbx_strand_id
1 'polypeptide(L)'
;MPKQIRAIAFNYFADKLFPLFSKGNVYMISSGKVVLSNKMYSQIKNDYMIIMNEKTEVELCKDDDENKSNDNTDIAKQIFVFVPIESIMQSRIWTYVDVIGYVECVQPLQVANSCQRKLKKRPIILVDPSGKIEVTLWEGDAENSMKTIEMLSHCRIQRMFGL
;
A
#
# COMPACT_ATOMS: atom_id res chain seq x y z
N MET A 1 9.53 20.06 2.82
CA MET A 1 9.23 19.10 3.91
C MET A 1 8.76 17.79 3.29
N PRO A 2 9.27 16.61 3.70
CA PRO A 2 8.76 15.34 3.22
C PRO A 2 7.27 15.18 3.62
N LYS A 3 6.40 14.83 2.66
CA LYS A 3 4.95 14.70 2.87
C LYS A 3 4.53 13.37 3.49
N GLN A 4 5.46 12.44 3.67
CA GLN A 4 5.19 11.07 4.15
C GLN A 4 6.32 10.64 5.09
N ILE A 5 5.99 9.85 6.11
CA ILE A 5 6.95 9.25 7.04
C ILE A 5 6.49 7.83 7.39
N ARG A 6 7.44 6.90 7.55
CA ARG A 6 7.11 5.54 8.00
C ARG A 6 7.06 5.51 9.52
N ALA A 7 6.04 4.87 10.09
CA ALA A 7 6.02 4.48 11.49
C ALA A 7 6.02 2.95 11.61
N ILE A 8 6.73 2.40 12.59
CA ILE A 8 6.79 0.94 12.85
C ILE A 8 6.57 0.69 14.35
N ALA A 9 5.72 -0.27 14.66
CA ALA A 9 5.59 -0.87 15.99
C ALA A 9 6.12 -2.30 15.95
N PHE A 10 6.73 -2.76 17.04
CA PHE A 10 7.29 -4.11 17.15
C PHE A 10 6.65 -4.86 18.31
N ASN A 11 6.60 -6.20 18.17
CA ASN A 11 6.20 -7.13 19.23
C ASN A 11 4.86 -6.73 19.87
N TYR A 12 4.81 -6.70 21.19
CA TYR A 12 3.65 -6.31 21.98
C TYR A 12 3.00 -4.97 21.56
N PHE A 13 3.80 -3.98 21.14
CA PHE A 13 3.24 -2.70 20.68
C PHE A 13 2.53 -2.83 19.33
N ALA A 14 2.98 -3.74 18.46
CA ALA A 14 2.29 -4.01 17.21
C ALA A 14 0.90 -4.60 17.50
N ASP A 15 0.83 -5.60 18.36
CA ASP A 15 -0.44 -6.24 18.72
C ASP A 15 -1.43 -5.26 19.37
N LYS A 16 -0.92 -4.35 20.23
CA LYS A 16 -1.73 -3.32 20.89
C LYS A 16 -2.25 -2.25 19.92
N LEU A 17 -1.40 -1.78 19.00
CA LEU A 17 -1.71 -0.64 18.13
C LEU A 17 -2.44 -1.04 16.85
N PHE A 18 -2.20 -2.26 16.33
CA PHE A 18 -2.80 -2.74 15.08
C PHE A 18 -4.33 -2.59 15.02
N PRO A 19 -5.13 -2.99 16.03
CA PRO A 19 -6.58 -2.87 15.96
C PRO A 19 -7.08 -1.42 15.99
N LEU A 20 -6.25 -0.45 16.39
CA LEU A 20 -6.61 0.97 16.39
C LEU A 20 -6.54 1.59 15.00
N PHE A 21 -5.73 1.02 14.11
CA PHE A 21 -5.51 1.58 12.77
C PHE A 21 -6.42 0.93 11.73
N SER A 22 -7.22 1.78 11.08
CA SER A 22 -7.98 1.49 9.86
C SER A 22 -7.51 2.38 8.72
N LYS A 23 -7.27 1.77 7.54
CA LYS A 23 -6.82 2.47 6.34
C LYS A 23 -7.83 3.53 5.91
N GLY A 24 -7.35 4.71 5.54
CA GLY A 24 -8.17 5.83 5.05
C GLY A 24 -8.59 6.83 6.12
N ASN A 25 -8.47 6.47 7.40
CA ASN A 25 -8.77 7.37 8.51
C ASN A 25 -7.57 8.27 8.86
N VAL A 26 -7.87 9.37 9.53
CA VAL A 26 -6.88 10.33 10.05
C VAL A 26 -6.66 10.08 11.53
N TYR A 27 -5.39 10.04 11.95
CA TYR A 27 -5.00 9.82 13.33
C TYR A 27 -4.04 10.91 13.79
N MET A 28 -4.22 11.37 15.02
CA MET A 28 -3.19 12.07 15.76
C MET A 28 -2.30 11.04 16.44
N ILE A 29 -1.01 11.08 16.14
CA ILE A 29 -0.01 10.20 16.75
C ILE A 29 0.95 11.07 17.54
N SER A 30 1.04 10.82 18.85
CA SER A 30 1.95 11.53 19.76
C SER A 30 3.03 10.58 20.26
N SER A 31 4.18 11.14 20.64
CA SER A 31 5.34 10.40 21.14
C SER A 31 5.94 9.38 20.14
N GLY A 32 7.00 8.68 20.57
CA GLY A 32 7.76 7.75 19.75
C GLY A 32 9.20 8.23 19.49
N LYS A 33 10.01 7.37 18.88
CA LYS A 33 11.43 7.65 18.62
C LYS A 33 11.66 7.87 17.14
N VAL A 34 12.14 9.05 16.76
CA VAL A 34 12.60 9.33 15.40
C VAL A 34 13.99 8.74 15.20
N VAL A 35 14.16 7.92 14.17
CA VAL A 35 15.43 7.29 13.78
C VAL A 35 15.66 7.42 12.29
N LEU A 36 16.89 7.15 11.83
CA LEU A 36 17.18 7.11 10.40
C LEU A 36 16.42 5.96 9.71
N SER A 37 15.80 6.28 8.58
CA SER A 37 15.05 5.35 7.75
C SER A 37 16.01 4.41 7.02
N ASN A 38 15.74 3.10 7.10
CA ASN A 38 16.46 2.13 6.30
C ASN A 38 15.89 2.08 4.88
N LYS A 39 16.52 2.81 3.96
CA LYS A 39 16.13 2.90 2.55
C LYS A 39 16.22 1.57 1.78
N MET A 40 16.90 0.55 2.32
CA MET A 40 16.89 -0.80 1.74
C MET A 40 15.52 -1.48 1.90
N TYR A 41 14.75 -1.09 2.92
CA TYR A 41 13.44 -1.68 3.24
C TYR A 41 12.28 -0.68 3.10
N SER A 42 12.55 0.58 2.76
CA SER A 42 11.54 1.64 2.64
C SER A 42 11.59 2.36 1.30
N GLN A 43 10.43 2.48 0.66
CA GLN A 43 10.25 3.31 -0.54
C GLN A 43 9.87 4.76 -0.21
N ILE A 44 9.61 5.07 1.07
CA ILE A 44 9.31 6.43 1.51
C ILE A 44 10.59 7.25 1.43
N LYS A 45 10.56 8.35 0.67
CA LYS A 45 11.72 9.25 0.41
C LYS A 45 12.25 9.96 1.66
N ASN A 46 11.57 9.83 2.80
CA ASN A 46 11.96 10.45 4.04
C ASN A 46 13.19 9.75 4.65
N ASP A 47 14.18 10.55 5.04
CA ASP A 47 15.40 10.07 5.70
C ASP A 47 15.16 9.57 7.12
N TYR A 48 13.99 9.86 7.68
CA TYR A 48 13.60 9.45 9.02
C TYR A 48 12.40 8.51 9.02
N MET A 49 12.30 7.73 10.09
CA MET A 49 11.14 6.92 10.43
C MET A 49 10.85 7.01 11.93
N ILE A 50 9.64 6.69 12.32
CA ILE A 50 9.19 6.66 13.71
C ILE A 50 9.16 5.22 14.19
N ILE A 51 9.76 4.96 15.35
CA ILE A 51 9.55 3.72 16.11
C ILE A 51 8.53 4.04 17.21
N MET A 52 7.37 3.41 17.12
CA MET A 52 6.32 3.49 18.12
C MET A 52 6.69 2.64 19.35
N ASN A 53 6.43 3.17 20.53
CA ASN A 53 6.81 2.57 21.81
C ASN A 53 5.66 2.63 22.83
N GLU A 54 5.94 2.30 24.07
CA GLU A 54 4.95 2.29 25.17
C GLU A 54 4.28 3.64 25.44
N LYS A 55 4.96 4.75 25.10
CA LYS A 55 4.46 6.11 25.28
C LYS A 55 3.72 6.63 24.05
N THR A 56 3.71 5.88 22.95
CA THR A 56 3.00 6.27 21.75
C THR A 56 1.50 6.26 22.02
N GLU A 57 0.87 7.41 21.81
CA GLU A 57 -0.57 7.57 21.89
C GLU A 57 -1.11 7.75 20.48
N VAL A 58 -2.24 7.10 20.20
CA VAL A 58 -2.92 7.14 18.90
C VAL A 58 -4.37 7.48 19.16
N GLU A 59 -4.80 8.61 18.60
CA GLU A 59 -6.18 9.08 18.70
C GLU A 59 -6.77 9.21 17.30
N LEU A 60 -7.95 8.62 17.10
CA LEU A 60 -8.69 8.76 15.85
C LEU A 60 -9.29 10.17 15.79
N CYS A 61 -8.96 10.92 14.75
CA CYS A 61 -9.63 12.18 14.46
C CYS A 61 -11.02 11.84 13.91
N LYS A 62 -12.07 12.23 14.66
CA LYS A 62 -13.45 12.13 14.18
C LYS A 62 -13.73 13.36 13.32
N ASP A 63 -13.78 13.18 12.00
CA ASP A 63 -14.29 14.21 11.11
C ASP A 63 -15.83 14.14 11.14
N ASP A 64 -16.46 15.11 11.79
CA ASP A 64 -17.93 15.21 11.91
C ASP A 64 -18.64 15.66 10.63
N ASP A 65 -17.96 15.78 9.48
CA ASP A 65 -18.60 16.20 8.23
C ASP A 65 -17.96 15.55 6.99
N GLU A 66 -18.59 14.50 6.47
CA GLU A 66 -18.27 13.88 5.16
C GLU A 66 -18.35 14.87 3.97
N ASN A 67 -18.83 16.10 4.19
CA ASN A 67 -19.10 17.12 3.16
C ASN A 67 -18.42 18.48 3.38
N LYS A 68 -17.50 18.63 4.34
CA LYS A 68 -16.57 19.75 4.29
C LYS A 68 -15.44 19.39 3.35
N SER A 69 -15.29 20.15 2.26
CA SER A 69 -14.05 20.13 1.50
C SER A 69 -12.88 20.25 2.46
N ASN A 70 -11.91 19.33 2.34
CA ASN A 70 -10.67 19.28 3.12
C ASN A 70 -9.74 20.46 2.79
N ASP A 71 -10.26 21.69 2.80
CA ASP A 71 -9.48 22.90 2.60
C ASP A 71 -8.88 23.43 3.91
N ASN A 72 -9.25 22.85 5.07
CA ASN A 72 -8.82 23.28 6.40
C ASN A 72 -8.10 22.19 7.23
N THR A 73 -7.82 21.02 6.66
CA THR A 73 -6.92 20.01 7.24
C THR A 73 -5.89 19.62 6.19
N ASP A 74 -4.64 20.06 6.36
CA ASP A 74 -3.50 19.88 5.43
C ASP A 74 -3.09 18.41 5.13
N ILE A 75 -3.95 17.43 5.46
CA ILE A 75 -3.66 16.01 5.33
C ILE A 75 -4.07 15.54 3.94
N ALA A 76 -3.08 15.50 3.05
CA ALA A 76 -3.26 15.01 1.70
C ALA A 76 -3.69 13.54 1.70
N LYS A 77 -4.76 13.22 0.95
CA LYS A 77 -5.11 11.84 0.60
C LYS A 77 -3.94 11.16 -0.10
N GLN A 78 -3.93 9.82 -0.08
CA GLN A 78 -2.89 9.02 -0.76
C GLN A 78 -2.68 9.52 -2.19
N ILE A 79 -1.48 10.03 -2.45
CA ILE A 79 -1.07 10.50 -3.78
C ILE A 79 -0.56 9.30 -4.56
N PHE A 80 -1.15 9.06 -5.72
CA PHE A 80 -0.69 8.05 -6.67
C PHE A 80 0.10 8.73 -7.79
N VAL A 81 1.17 8.07 -8.24
CA VAL A 81 1.89 8.45 -9.44
C VAL A 81 1.74 7.32 -10.46
N PHE A 82 0.59 7.33 -11.13
CA PHE A 82 0.24 6.29 -12.09
C PHE A 82 1.15 6.32 -13.32
N VAL A 83 1.50 5.13 -13.80
CA VAL A 83 2.19 4.94 -15.08
C VAL A 83 1.25 4.20 -16.04
N PRO A 84 1.24 4.56 -17.34
CA PRO A 84 0.52 3.78 -18.35
C PRO A 84 1.01 2.34 -18.39
N ILE A 85 0.12 1.38 -18.57
CA ILE A 85 0.47 -0.05 -18.60
C ILE A 85 1.54 -0.35 -19.66
N GLU A 86 1.45 0.24 -20.84
CA GLU A 86 2.45 0.07 -21.91
C GLU A 86 3.88 0.43 -21.47
N SER A 87 4.02 1.44 -20.59
CA SER A 87 5.31 1.91 -20.09
C SER A 87 5.94 0.96 -19.07
N ILE A 88 5.13 0.09 -18.45
CA ILE A 88 5.59 -0.93 -17.49
C ILE A 88 6.45 -1.99 -18.18
N MET A 89 6.15 -2.32 -19.44
CA MET A 89 6.92 -3.32 -20.20
C MET A 89 8.40 -2.93 -20.36
N GLN A 90 8.64 -1.62 -20.52
CA GLN A 90 9.97 -1.02 -20.69
C GLN A 90 10.61 -0.66 -19.34
N SER A 91 9.85 -0.71 -18.25
CA SER A 91 10.34 -0.40 -16.91
C SER A 91 11.25 -1.50 -16.38
N ARG A 92 12.18 -1.10 -15.50
CA ARG A 92 13.14 -2.01 -14.90
C ARG A 92 12.44 -3.00 -13.95
N ILE A 93 12.78 -4.28 -14.03
CA ILE A 93 12.31 -5.27 -13.05
C ILE A 93 12.76 -4.90 -11.63
N TRP A 94 11.99 -5.32 -10.62
CA TRP A 94 12.22 -5.04 -9.20
C TRP A 94 12.06 -3.57 -8.78
N THR A 95 11.53 -2.71 -9.65
CA THR A 95 11.05 -1.38 -9.26
C THR A 95 9.57 -1.43 -8.88
N TYR A 96 9.07 -0.31 -8.36
CA TYR A 96 7.69 -0.14 -7.92
C TYR A 96 6.98 0.90 -8.77
N VAL A 97 5.71 0.66 -9.06
CA VAL A 97 4.83 1.55 -9.81
C VAL A 97 3.45 1.61 -9.18
N ASP A 98 2.74 2.70 -9.38
CA ASP A 98 1.31 2.76 -9.11
C ASP A 98 0.56 2.50 -10.41
N VAL A 99 -0.50 1.68 -10.35
CA VAL A 99 -1.31 1.32 -11.51
C VAL A 99 -2.79 1.58 -11.23
N ILE A 100 -3.51 1.99 -12.26
CA ILE A 100 -4.96 2.13 -12.27
C ILE A 100 -5.51 1.47 -13.52
N GLY A 101 -6.62 0.78 -13.39
CA GLY A 101 -7.26 0.15 -14.54
C GLY A 101 -8.60 -0.45 -14.22
N TYR A 102 -9.33 -0.79 -15.29
CA TYR A 102 -10.52 -1.62 -15.23
C TYR A 102 -10.12 -3.08 -14.98
N VAL A 103 -10.84 -3.77 -14.10
CA VAL A 103 -10.64 -5.20 -13.85
C VAL A 103 -11.36 -6.00 -14.93
N GLU A 104 -10.61 -6.48 -15.93
CA GLU A 104 -11.14 -7.31 -17.01
C GLU A 104 -11.44 -8.74 -16.52
N CYS A 105 -10.54 -9.31 -15.72
CA CYS A 105 -10.67 -10.68 -15.27
C CYS A 105 -10.12 -10.86 -13.85
N VAL A 106 -10.83 -11.64 -13.04
CA VAL A 106 -10.41 -12.06 -11.70
C VAL A 106 -10.25 -13.57 -11.72
N GLN A 107 -9.01 -14.07 -11.58
CA GLN A 107 -8.79 -15.51 -11.54
C GLN A 107 -9.20 -16.11 -10.19
N PRO A 108 -9.46 -17.43 -10.11
CA PRO A 108 -9.73 -18.09 -8.84
C PRO A 108 -8.60 -17.90 -7.82
N LEU A 109 -8.96 -17.92 -6.53
CA LEU A 109 -7.98 -17.91 -5.45
C LEU A 109 -7.11 -19.17 -5.51
N GLN A 110 -5.79 -18.99 -5.48
CA GLN A 110 -4.81 -20.06 -5.50
C GLN A 110 -3.98 -20.05 -4.21
N VAL A 111 -3.36 -21.19 -3.91
CA VAL A 111 -2.38 -21.31 -2.82
C VAL A 111 -1.00 -21.53 -3.44
N ALA A 112 -0.06 -20.67 -3.11
CA ALA A 112 1.34 -20.78 -3.51
C ALA A 112 2.20 -21.16 -2.29
N ASN A 113 3.18 -22.04 -2.50
CA ASN A 113 4.18 -22.35 -1.50
C ASN A 113 5.38 -21.41 -1.68
N SER A 114 5.71 -20.63 -0.65
CA SER A 114 6.88 -19.75 -0.66
C SER A 114 7.54 -19.74 0.72
N CYS A 115 8.86 -19.96 0.76
CA CYS A 115 9.65 -20.00 2.01
C CYS A 115 9.00 -20.88 3.12
N GLN A 116 8.58 -22.10 2.77
CA GLN A 116 7.90 -23.06 3.66
C GLN A 116 6.55 -22.59 4.23
N ARG A 117 5.99 -21.49 3.72
CA ARG A 117 4.65 -20.99 4.08
C ARG A 117 3.70 -21.17 2.90
N LYS A 118 2.45 -21.50 3.21
CA LYS A 118 1.35 -21.48 2.24
C LYS A 118 0.80 -20.07 2.21
N LEU A 119 0.90 -19.42 1.07
CA LEU A 119 0.38 -18.08 0.84
C LEU A 119 -0.79 -18.13 -0.13
N LYS A 120 -1.83 -17.34 0.15
CA LYS A 120 -2.95 -17.16 -0.78
C LYS A 120 -2.56 -16.15 -1.84
N LYS A 121 -2.84 -16.43 -3.10
CA LYS A 121 -2.64 -15.51 -4.22
C LYS A 121 -3.83 -15.48 -5.17
N ARG A 122 -4.09 -14.33 -5.76
CA ARG A 122 -5.15 -14.16 -6.77
C ARG A 122 -4.64 -13.27 -7.91
N PRO A 123 -4.39 -13.84 -9.10
CA PRO A 123 -4.09 -13.06 -10.28
C PRO A 123 -5.33 -12.33 -10.79
N ILE A 124 -5.16 -11.09 -11.21
CA ILE A 124 -6.18 -10.27 -11.87
C ILE A 124 -5.60 -9.66 -13.15
N ILE A 125 -6.44 -9.40 -14.14
CA ILE A 125 -6.06 -8.68 -15.35
C ILE A 125 -6.60 -7.26 -15.25
N LEU A 126 -5.69 -6.28 -15.25
CA LEU A 126 -6.01 -4.87 -15.32
C LEU A 126 -5.82 -4.36 -16.75
N VAL A 127 -6.73 -3.50 -17.18
CA VAL A 127 -6.73 -2.88 -18.51
C VAL A 127 -6.86 -1.37 -18.37
N ASP A 128 -6.02 -0.64 -19.10
CA ASP A 128 -6.13 0.80 -19.33
C ASP A 128 -6.17 1.07 -20.85
N PRO A 129 -6.32 2.33 -21.31
CA PRO A 129 -6.31 2.63 -22.74
C PRO A 129 -5.01 2.25 -23.48
N SER A 130 -3.91 2.02 -22.77
CA SER A 130 -2.60 1.70 -23.34
C SER A 130 -2.34 0.20 -23.46
N GLY A 131 -2.98 -0.63 -22.63
CA GLY A 131 -2.80 -2.08 -22.69
C GLY A 131 -3.37 -2.84 -21.51
N LYS A 132 -2.88 -4.07 -21.34
CA LYS A 132 -3.29 -5.01 -20.29
C LYS A 132 -2.10 -5.57 -19.52
N ILE A 133 -2.27 -5.80 -18.23
CA ILE A 133 -1.26 -6.38 -17.35
C ILE A 133 -1.89 -7.33 -16.34
N GLU A 134 -1.18 -8.40 -16.00
CA GLU A 134 -1.55 -9.27 -14.89
C GLU A 134 -0.95 -8.73 -13.59
N VAL A 135 -1.78 -8.57 -12.56
CA VAL A 135 -1.35 -8.22 -11.20
C VAL A 135 -1.68 -9.38 -10.27
N THR A 136 -0.71 -9.83 -9.47
CA THR A 136 -0.95 -10.87 -8.46
C THR A 136 -1.15 -10.24 -7.09
N LEU A 137 -2.33 -10.41 -6.52
CA LEU A 137 -2.66 -10.04 -5.15
C LEU A 137 -2.30 -11.16 -4.19
N TRP A 138 -1.99 -10.83 -2.93
CA TRP A 138 -1.51 -11.78 -1.92
C TRP A 138 -2.27 -11.64 -0.60
N GLU A 139 -2.41 -12.75 0.13
CA GLU A 139 -3.04 -12.81 1.46
C GLU A 139 -4.39 -12.09 1.52
N GLY A 140 -4.61 -11.17 2.45
CA GLY A 140 -5.87 -10.45 2.60
C GLY A 140 -6.33 -9.76 1.32
N ASP A 141 -5.41 -9.17 0.55
CA ASP A 141 -5.75 -8.53 -0.73
C ASP A 141 -6.20 -9.56 -1.77
N ALA A 142 -5.67 -10.79 -1.71
CA ALA A 142 -6.12 -11.88 -2.57
C ALA A 142 -7.52 -12.37 -2.22
N GLU A 143 -7.96 -12.24 -0.96
CA GLU A 143 -9.26 -12.72 -0.51
C GLU A 143 -10.38 -11.72 -0.73
N ASN A 144 -10.06 -10.42 -0.66
CA ASN A 144 -11.00 -9.32 -0.82
C ASN A 144 -11.74 -9.37 -2.16
N SER A 145 -12.97 -8.85 -2.17
CA SER A 145 -13.75 -8.64 -3.39
C SER A 145 -13.14 -7.50 -4.22
N MET A 146 -13.00 -7.71 -5.52
CA MET A 146 -12.50 -6.69 -6.44
C MET A 146 -13.61 -5.72 -6.85
N LYS A 147 -13.24 -4.44 -7.04
CA LYS A 147 -14.09 -3.42 -7.64
C LYS A 147 -13.92 -3.42 -9.16
N THR A 148 -14.82 -2.73 -9.86
CA THR A 148 -14.76 -2.53 -11.31
C THR A 148 -13.50 -1.77 -11.74
N ILE A 149 -13.09 -0.76 -10.96
CA ILE A 149 -11.87 0.01 -11.14
C ILE A 149 -11.01 -0.17 -9.90
N GLU A 150 -9.76 -0.56 -10.10
CA GLU A 150 -8.79 -0.75 -9.02
C GLU A 150 -7.64 0.26 -9.14
N MET A 151 -7.24 0.81 -7.99
CA MET A 151 -6.11 1.70 -7.84
C MET A 151 -5.10 1.05 -6.89
N LEU A 152 -4.02 0.51 -7.46
CA LEU A 152 -3.03 -0.24 -6.71
C LEU A 152 -1.73 0.57 -6.64
N SER A 153 -1.28 0.87 -5.42
CA SER A 153 -0.01 1.55 -5.22
C SER A 153 1.12 0.60 -4.90
N HIS A 154 2.35 1.00 -5.22
CA HIS A 154 3.57 0.26 -4.91
C HIS A 154 3.56 -1.18 -5.43
N CYS A 155 3.00 -1.40 -6.63
CA CYS A 155 3.06 -2.68 -7.32
C CYS A 155 4.50 -2.95 -7.76
N ARG A 156 5.05 -4.10 -7.37
CA ARG A 156 6.41 -4.49 -7.75
C ARG A 156 6.41 -5.10 -9.15
N ILE A 157 7.21 -4.54 -10.05
CA ILE A 157 7.39 -5.09 -11.39
C ILE A 157 8.19 -6.39 -11.31
N GLN A 158 7.62 -7.47 -11.83
CA GLN A 158 8.29 -8.74 -11.99
C GLN A 158 8.10 -9.24 -13.43
N ARG A 159 9.13 -9.84 -13.99
CA ARG A 159 9.00 -10.64 -15.22
C ARG A 159 8.86 -12.10 -14.79
N MET A 160 7.70 -12.69 -15.03
CA MET A 160 7.59 -14.13 -15.01
C MET A 160 8.14 -14.63 -16.34
N PHE A 161 9.24 -15.38 -16.31
CA PHE A 161 9.74 -16.07 -17.49
C PHE A 161 8.71 -17.15 -17.85
N GLY A 162 7.99 -16.94 -18.94
CA GLY A 162 6.85 -17.77 -19.32
C GLY A 162 6.06 -17.23 -20.50
N LEU A 163 6.74 -16.69 -21.51
CA LEU A 163 6.44 -16.69 -22.94
C LEU A 163 7.71 -16.27 -23.69
#